data_AF-A0A959VSB3-F1
#
_entry.id   AF-A0A959VSB3-F1
#
_cell.length_a   1.000
_cell.length_b   1.000
_cell.length_c   1.000
_cell.angle_alpha   90.00
_cell.angle_beta   90.00
_cell.angle_gamma   90.00
#
_symmetry.space_group_name_H-M   'P 1'
#
loop_
_entity.id
_entity.type
_entity.pdbx_description
1 polymer ?
#
loop_
_entity_poly.entity_id
_entity_poly.type
_entity_poly.pdbx_seq_one_letter_code
_entity_poly.pdbx_strand_id
1 'polypeptide(L)'
;MRASGERQGFTAAVVIGLVSLLMLAGFLFAQNASAKPRLSAPVELAGSDGRWRLLIPMSLPLEVAGHRVNGKVRISRPSQGWSTNFWTYPHSGDLRLADQRKRFTYVLGVHVPRRIALPFARDDSRKRVVLNLNYKLPGTERREKLKRIQKSLRRASRGTCETLPRIIIRQPAKGYRKFAAPVCGDTIAWRVGEPPPGGSQQAVNSSTFGYRPREGASGADRMLLNGYFKGRLVTTQPVHFRVGQVAPSTVSVAAMGDSVTAGFGYFGSTGKQMSLSQLINCRPGATVFNDACSSNSTNRNSSVGSKPNYLQDYGLSRNISWAAQWANDYGITNYRNYAVTGSAPTDWLPGGQFDSTRQTIEQLNPDYILMTMGANPLLSDVLFGIDNMGCALESDLFGDFRDCVLEAFEAVNLDQNLNDLYTTLVNNTTSKLVVMQYHLAIPSTALAYSSAQLEAMTELLNEIISDEAAQVSADRITVISPPRFDVGIDMEPLYPSDFSCSFLGYEVDGPSVQSTLTQDELEIDHPLSFCAGPAIGPPWIISGDTGIHPSAAGYLQMSSQVPAPGT
;
A
#
# COMPACT_ATOMS: atom_id res chain seq x y z
N MET A 1 15.83 -18.40 -71.04
CA MET A 1 16.22 -17.39 -70.02
C MET A 1 15.97 -18.02 -68.64
N ARG A 2 16.95 -17.90 -67.76
CA ARG A 2 17.08 -18.67 -66.51
C ARG A 2 15.99 -18.33 -65.48
N ALA A 3 15.47 -19.38 -64.85
CA ALA A 3 14.77 -19.30 -63.58
C ALA A 3 15.79 -19.18 -62.42
N SER A 4 15.47 -18.38 -61.42
CA SER A 4 16.12 -18.41 -60.11
C SER A 4 15.10 -18.04 -59.03
N GLY A 5 14.65 -19.06 -58.30
CA GLY A 5 14.02 -18.91 -57.01
C GLY A 5 14.93 -19.43 -55.92
N GLU A 6 14.70 -18.89 -54.72
CA GLU A 6 14.90 -19.49 -53.40
C GLU A 6 16.21 -19.21 -52.60
N ARG A 7 15.95 -18.88 -51.33
CA ARG A 7 16.75 -18.98 -50.09
C ARG A 7 17.64 -17.80 -49.67
N GLN A 8 17.11 -17.00 -48.74
CA GLN A 8 17.88 -16.55 -47.55
C GLN A 8 16.95 -16.49 -46.33
N GLY A 9 17.30 -17.25 -45.30
CA GLY A 9 16.62 -17.23 -44.01
C GLY A 9 17.23 -18.26 -43.10
N PHE A 10 18.41 -17.98 -42.54
CA PHE A 10 18.98 -18.73 -41.40
C PHE A 10 20.23 -18.01 -40.87
N THR A 11 20.06 -16.95 -40.06
CA THR A 11 21.15 -16.38 -39.23
C THR A 11 20.65 -15.39 -38.16
N ALA A 12 19.50 -15.65 -37.52
CA ALA A 12 19.06 -14.85 -36.35
C ALA A 12 18.87 -15.68 -35.06
N ALA A 13 18.80 -17.01 -35.15
CA ALA A 13 18.43 -17.87 -34.02
C ALA A 13 19.58 -18.22 -33.05
N VAL A 14 20.84 -17.94 -33.39
CA VAL A 14 22.00 -18.46 -32.61
C VAL A 14 22.57 -17.42 -31.62
N VAL A 15 22.29 -16.12 -31.80
CA VAL A 15 22.85 -15.07 -30.92
C VAL A 15 21.99 -14.85 -29.66
N ILE A 16 20.69 -15.15 -29.70
CA ILE A 16 19.76 -14.97 -28.56
C ILE A 16 19.89 -16.11 -27.52
N GLY A 17 20.37 -17.29 -27.94
CA GLY A 17 20.53 -18.46 -27.06
C GLY A 17 21.67 -18.34 -26.02
N LEU A 18 22.70 -17.54 -26.32
CA LEU A 18 23.92 -17.49 -25.48
C LEU A 18 23.90 -16.39 -24.41
N VAL A 19 23.13 -15.32 -24.59
CA VAL A 19 22.92 -14.28 -23.56
C VAL A 19 21.96 -14.80 -22.46
N SER A 20 21.05 -15.69 -22.83
CA SER A 20 20.06 -16.30 -21.92
C SER A 20 20.69 -17.28 -20.91
N LEU A 21 21.79 -17.95 -21.28
CA LEU A 21 22.44 -18.95 -20.40
C LEU A 21 23.43 -18.35 -19.38
N LEU A 22 23.99 -17.16 -19.66
CA LEU A 22 24.93 -16.48 -18.74
C LEU A 22 24.21 -15.65 -17.66
N MET A 23 22.96 -15.25 -17.88
CA MET A 23 22.09 -14.66 -16.85
C MET A 23 21.51 -15.70 -15.87
N LEU A 24 21.41 -16.98 -16.29
CA LEU A 24 20.85 -18.07 -15.47
C LEU A 24 21.79 -18.60 -14.37
N ALA A 25 23.09 -18.32 -14.44
CA ALA A 25 24.05 -18.82 -13.45
C ALA A 25 24.25 -17.88 -12.23
N GLY A 26 23.73 -16.64 -12.29
CA GLY A 26 23.92 -15.64 -11.23
C GLY A 26 22.81 -15.56 -10.18
N PHE A 27 21.64 -16.17 -10.41
CA PHE A 27 20.44 -15.99 -9.57
C PHE A 27 20.09 -17.17 -8.65
N LEU A 28 20.86 -18.25 -8.72
CA LEU A 28 20.84 -19.28 -7.69
C LEU A 28 21.58 -18.73 -6.46
N PHE A 29 20.94 -18.76 -5.29
CA PHE A 29 21.38 -18.22 -3.99
C PHE A 29 20.93 -16.80 -3.61
N ALA A 30 19.63 -16.54 -3.61
CA ALA A 30 19.03 -15.62 -2.63
C ALA A 30 18.10 -16.39 -1.69
N GLN A 31 18.68 -17.17 -0.76
CA GLN A 31 17.94 -17.59 0.42
C GLN A 31 17.36 -16.34 1.09
N ASN A 32 16.08 -16.39 1.50
CA ASN A 32 15.41 -15.35 2.28
C ASN A 32 16.10 -15.18 3.65
N ALA A 33 17.24 -14.50 3.66
CA ALA A 33 17.86 -14.00 4.86
C ALA A 33 16.93 -12.91 5.39
N SER A 34 16.26 -13.19 6.51
CA SER A 34 15.50 -12.16 7.22
C SER A 34 16.38 -10.93 7.40
N ALA A 35 15.84 -9.76 7.05
CA ALA A 35 16.61 -8.53 7.04
C ALA A 35 17.20 -8.33 8.44
N LYS A 36 18.51 -8.12 8.53
CA LYS A 36 19.15 -7.81 9.82
C LYS A 36 18.93 -6.34 10.14
N PRO A 37 18.83 -5.92 11.40
CA PRO A 37 18.89 -4.51 11.72
C PRO A 37 20.26 -3.93 11.32
N ARG A 38 20.31 -2.65 10.95
CA ARG A 38 21.57 -1.94 10.70
C ARG A 38 21.50 -0.49 11.16
N LEU A 39 22.66 0.12 11.38
CA LEU A 39 22.75 1.58 11.57
C LEU A 39 22.71 2.25 10.20
N SER A 40 21.68 3.06 9.95
CA SER A 40 21.45 3.68 8.64
C SER A 40 22.29 4.95 8.42
N ALA A 41 22.58 5.68 9.49
CA ALA A 41 23.36 6.93 9.45
C ALA A 41 24.31 7.03 10.66
N PRO A 42 25.23 8.01 10.68
CA PRO A 42 26.09 8.26 11.83
C PRO A 42 25.27 8.47 13.11
N VAL A 43 25.84 8.08 14.25
CA VAL A 43 25.21 8.34 15.54
C VAL A 43 25.56 9.76 15.96
N GLU A 44 24.56 10.50 16.42
CA GLU A 44 24.70 11.93 16.71
C GLU A 44 24.22 12.26 18.12
N LEU A 45 24.71 13.38 18.65
CA LEU A 45 24.27 13.92 19.93
C LEU A 45 23.27 15.06 19.69
N ALA A 46 22.11 14.95 20.33
CA ALA A 46 21.03 15.91 20.28
C ALA A 46 20.70 16.44 21.67
N GLY A 47 20.02 17.58 21.70
CA GLY A 47 19.54 18.23 22.91
C GLY A 47 20.49 19.28 23.49
N SER A 48 19.96 19.96 24.52
CA SER A 48 20.55 21.10 25.21
C SER A 48 20.15 21.03 26.70
N ASP A 49 20.76 21.86 27.54
CA ASP A 49 20.32 22.12 28.92
C ASP A 49 20.04 20.88 29.79
N GLY A 50 20.87 19.85 29.62
CA GLY A 50 20.78 18.61 30.40
C GLY A 50 19.86 17.54 29.82
N ARG A 51 19.12 17.82 28.73
CA ARG A 51 18.28 16.86 28.01
C ARG A 51 19.00 16.23 26.82
N TRP A 52 20.21 15.74 27.06
CA TRP A 52 21.04 15.16 26.02
C TRP A 52 20.55 13.77 25.61
N ARG A 53 20.45 13.54 24.31
CA ARG A 53 20.15 12.23 23.74
C ARG A 53 21.18 11.83 22.69
N LEU A 54 21.46 10.54 22.64
CA LEU A 54 22.15 9.90 21.53
C LEU A 54 21.09 9.51 20.50
N LEU A 55 21.12 10.15 19.33
CA LEU A 55 20.27 9.77 18.21
C LEU A 55 20.95 8.64 17.44
N ILE A 56 20.30 7.47 17.47
CA ILE A 56 20.79 6.25 16.85
C ILE A 56 19.85 5.92 15.70
N PRO A 57 20.15 6.37 14.46
CA PRO A 57 19.35 6.05 13.29
C PRO A 57 19.55 4.57 12.94
N MET A 58 18.46 3.82 13.04
CA MET A 58 18.41 2.40 12.75
C MET A 58 17.52 2.16 11.54
N SER A 59 17.96 1.25 10.68
CA SER A 59 17.09 0.60 9.70
C SER A 59 16.72 -0.75 10.30
N LEU A 60 15.51 -0.82 10.84
CA LEU A 60 14.98 -2.01 11.51
C LEU A 60 14.23 -2.88 10.51
N PRO A 61 14.28 -4.22 10.65
CA PRO A 61 13.41 -5.12 9.89
C PRO A 61 11.96 -4.80 10.22
N LEU A 62 11.10 -4.81 9.22
CA LEU A 62 9.70 -4.48 9.42
C LEU A 62 8.98 -5.48 10.32
N GLU A 63 9.47 -6.72 10.39
CA GLU A 63 9.03 -7.76 11.33
C GLU A 63 9.12 -7.32 12.79
N VAL A 64 9.88 -6.28 13.12
CA VAL A 64 9.98 -5.71 14.47
C VAL A 64 8.79 -4.76 14.78
N ALA A 65 7.97 -4.41 13.79
CA ALA A 65 6.84 -3.54 13.99
C ALA A 65 5.83 -4.14 14.98
N GLY A 66 5.31 -3.34 15.92
CA GLY A 66 4.38 -3.80 16.95
C GLY A 66 5.04 -4.50 18.13
N HIS A 67 6.31 -4.89 17.99
CA HIS A 67 7.04 -5.59 19.03
C HIS A 67 7.96 -4.66 19.83
N ARG A 68 8.12 -5.00 21.11
CA ARG A 68 9.05 -4.31 22.01
C ARG A 68 10.49 -4.65 21.63
N VAL A 69 11.29 -3.63 21.39
CA VAL A 69 12.76 -3.75 21.23
C VAL A 69 13.41 -3.37 22.54
N ASN A 70 14.16 -4.29 23.12
CA ASN A 70 15.02 -4.04 24.27
C ASN A 70 16.47 -3.99 23.81
N GLY A 71 17.34 -3.33 24.56
CA GLY A 71 18.74 -3.35 24.19
C GLY A 71 19.66 -2.67 25.17
N LYS A 72 20.95 -2.71 24.82
CA LYS A 72 22.02 -2.02 25.51
C LYS A 72 22.87 -1.27 24.50
N VAL A 73 22.94 0.05 24.66
CA VAL A 73 23.88 0.88 23.93
C VAL A 73 25.15 1.05 24.76
N ARG A 74 26.31 1.01 24.10
CA ARG A 74 27.61 1.37 24.67
C ARG A 74 28.31 2.33 23.72
N ILE A 75 28.79 3.44 24.23
CA ILE A 75 29.70 4.35 23.53
C ILE A 75 31.04 4.33 24.24
N SER A 76 32.13 4.23 23.51
CA SER A 76 33.48 4.21 24.09
C SER A 76 34.47 4.99 23.24
N ARG A 77 35.41 5.62 23.92
CA ARG A 77 36.67 6.19 23.42
C ARG A 77 37.85 5.46 24.11
N PRO A 78 39.11 5.63 23.66
CA PRO A 78 40.24 4.87 24.20
C PRO A 78 40.36 4.88 25.74
N SER A 79 40.02 5.99 26.40
CA SER A 79 40.16 6.18 27.85
C SER A 79 38.85 6.13 28.65
N GLN A 80 37.69 6.00 28.00
CA GLN A 80 36.39 6.10 28.70
C GLN A 80 35.26 5.41 27.94
N GLY A 81 34.34 4.79 28.66
CA GLY A 81 33.11 4.22 28.10
C GLY A 81 31.88 4.58 28.93
N TRP A 82 30.73 4.58 28.26
CA TRP A 82 29.41 4.67 28.88
C TRP A 82 28.49 3.65 28.25
N SER A 83 27.58 3.08 29.03
CA SER A 83 26.52 2.22 28.50
C SER A 83 25.24 2.36 29.30
N THR A 84 24.11 2.20 28.63
CA THR A 84 22.80 2.13 29.27
C THR A 84 21.92 1.09 28.57
N ASN A 85 20.98 0.55 29.33
CA ASN A 85 19.88 -0.23 28.76
C ASN A 85 18.80 0.73 28.25
N PHE A 86 18.03 0.26 27.27
CA PHE A 86 16.84 0.96 26.77
C PHE A 86 15.78 -0.05 26.36
N TRP A 87 14.56 0.44 26.20
CA TRP A 87 13.51 -0.26 25.49
C TRP A 87 12.69 0.76 24.68
N THR A 88 12.09 0.32 23.58
CA THR A 88 11.21 1.15 22.74
C THR A 88 10.19 0.29 21.98
N TYR A 89 9.14 0.94 21.48
CA TYR A 89 8.25 0.41 20.45
C TYR A 89 8.50 1.22 19.18
N PRO A 90 9.32 0.69 18.25
CA PRO A 90 9.67 1.44 17.05
C PRO A 90 8.47 1.61 16.10
N HIS A 91 7.42 0.81 16.30
CA HIS A 91 6.10 0.90 15.68
C HIS A 91 5.05 0.35 16.68
N SER A 92 3.80 0.86 16.69
CA SER A 92 2.84 0.57 17.77
C SER A 92 1.70 -0.40 17.43
N GLY A 93 1.83 -1.17 16.36
CA GLY A 93 0.87 -2.20 15.99
C GLY A 93 1.58 -3.25 15.19
N ASP A 94 1.00 -4.46 15.17
CA ASP A 94 1.46 -5.53 14.31
C ASP A 94 1.60 -5.00 12.88
N LEU A 95 2.54 -5.61 12.14
CA LEU A 95 2.70 -5.44 10.70
C LEU A 95 1.33 -5.26 10.03
N ARG A 96 1.11 -4.10 9.41
CA ARG A 96 0.04 -4.02 8.42
C ARG A 96 0.46 -4.95 7.30
N LEU A 97 -0.39 -5.88 6.91
CA LEU A 97 -0.10 -6.83 5.83
C LEU A 97 0.16 -6.12 4.49
N ALA A 98 -0.20 -4.83 4.40
CA ALA A 98 0.13 -3.86 3.36
C ALA A 98 1.54 -3.27 3.33
N ASP A 99 2.34 -3.43 4.38
CA ASP A 99 3.63 -2.76 4.48
C ASP A 99 4.72 -3.62 3.82
N GLN A 100 5.07 -3.29 2.57
CA GLN A 100 6.04 -4.05 1.76
C GLN A 100 7.50 -3.71 2.05
N ARG A 101 7.74 -2.73 2.92
CA ARG A 101 9.11 -2.31 3.22
C ARG A 101 9.80 -3.45 3.95
N LYS A 102 10.91 -3.96 3.43
CA LYS A 102 11.73 -4.95 4.18
C LYS A 102 12.29 -4.34 5.48
N ARG A 103 12.43 -3.01 5.52
CA ARG A 103 12.96 -2.23 6.64
C ARG A 103 12.30 -0.86 6.74
N PHE A 104 12.27 -0.31 7.95
CA PHE A 104 11.90 1.09 8.17
C PHE A 104 12.99 1.82 8.96
N THR A 105 13.08 3.13 8.75
CA THR A 105 14.01 3.98 9.51
C THR A 105 13.35 4.39 10.81
N TYR A 106 14.08 4.21 11.92
CA TYR A 106 13.68 4.62 13.24
C TYR A 106 14.87 5.26 13.95
N VAL A 107 14.71 6.50 14.40
CA VAL A 107 15.75 7.24 15.13
C VAL A 107 15.50 7.08 16.63
N LEU A 108 16.25 6.16 17.25
CA LEU A 108 16.19 5.94 18.70
C LEU A 108 16.91 7.07 19.44
N GLY A 109 16.20 7.81 20.30
CA GLY A 109 16.81 8.79 21.21
C GLY A 109 17.07 8.21 22.59
N VAL A 110 18.34 7.89 22.91
CA VAL A 110 18.73 7.37 24.23
C VAL A 110 19.24 8.50 25.11
N HIS A 111 18.70 8.67 26.32
CA HIS A 111 19.20 9.66 27.27
C HIS A 111 20.68 9.42 27.63
N VAL A 112 21.49 10.48 27.53
CA VAL A 112 22.91 10.48 27.89
C VAL A 112 23.14 11.55 28.96
N PRO A 113 23.76 11.22 30.10
CA PRO A 113 24.08 12.25 31.10
C PRO A 113 25.00 13.33 30.52
N ARG A 114 24.80 14.61 30.88
CA ARG A 114 25.62 15.74 30.42
C ARG A 114 27.13 15.52 30.59
N ARG A 115 27.54 14.92 31.72
CA ARG A 115 28.94 14.57 32.02
C ARG A 115 29.56 13.56 31.04
N ILE A 116 28.74 12.85 30.28
CA ILE A 116 29.15 11.94 29.21
C ILE A 116 29.00 12.63 27.85
N ALA A 117 27.87 13.28 27.58
CA ALA A 117 27.61 13.90 26.27
C ALA A 117 28.68 14.95 25.88
N LEU A 118 29.07 15.84 26.81
CA LEU A 118 29.99 16.93 26.51
C LEU A 118 31.42 16.45 26.17
N PRO A 119 32.08 15.58 26.96
CA PRO A 119 33.38 15.04 26.58
C PRO A 119 33.35 14.28 25.26
N PHE A 120 32.27 13.56 24.95
CA PHE A 120 32.15 12.81 23.71
C PHE A 120 31.92 13.70 22.47
N ALA A 121 31.29 14.86 22.63
CA ALA A 121 31.07 15.83 21.55
C ALA A 121 32.31 16.69 21.22
N ARG A 122 33.18 16.94 22.21
CA ARG A 122 34.37 17.83 22.06
C ARG A 122 35.64 17.10 21.65
N ASP A 123 35.65 15.78 21.70
CA ASP A 123 36.83 14.96 21.53
C ASP A 123 36.83 14.25 20.17
N ASP A 124 37.78 14.60 19.32
CA ASP A 124 37.99 14.08 17.97
C ASP A 124 38.61 12.67 17.91
N SER A 125 38.87 12.04 19.06
CA SER A 125 39.29 10.64 19.08
C SER A 125 38.19 9.74 18.51
N ARG A 126 38.59 8.68 17.79
CA ARG A 126 37.66 7.65 17.31
C ARG A 126 36.74 7.15 18.42
N LYS A 127 35.43 7.23 18.18
CA LYS A 127 34.37 6.70 19.05
C LYS A 127 33.85 5.40 18.47
N ARG A 128 33.62 4.43 19.34
CA ARG A 128 32.96 3.18 19.03
C ARG A 128 31.58 3.17 19.67
N VAL A 129 30.54 3.07 18.86
CA VAL A 129 29.17 2.84 19.31
C VAL A 129 28.82 1.38 19.06
N VAL A 130 28.36 0.70 20.09
CA VAL A 130 27.90 -0.69 20.05
C VAL A 130 26.46 -0.72 20.55
N LEU A 131 25.57 -1.22 19.72
CA LEU A 131 24.17 -1.42 20.06
C LEU A 131 23.88 -2.92 20.08
N ASN A 132 23.41 -3.42 21.21
CA ASN A 132 22.91 -4.79 21.31
C ASN A 132 21.39 -4.69 21.37
N LEU A 133 20.72 -5.31 20.41
CA LEU A 133 19.28 -5.36 20.25
C LEU A 133 18.78 -6.74 20.67
N ASN A 134 17.66 -6.77 21.39
CA ASN A 134 16.88 -7.95 21.66
C ASN A 134 15.41 -7.64 21.35
N TYR A 135 14.81 -8.40 20.45
CA TYR A 135 13.40 -8.27 20.11
C TYR A 135 12.78 -9.66 19.91
N LYS A 136 11.51 -9.79 20.31
CA LYS A 136 10.74 -11.01 20.16
C LYS A 136 9.88 -10.89 18.90
N LEU A 137 10.00 -11.88 18.02
CA LEU A 137 9.08 -12.13 16.92
C LEU A 137 8.16 -13.29 17.32
N PRO A 138 7.01 -13.52 16.64
CA PRO A 138 6.21 -14.71 16.87
C PRO A 138 7.06 -15.98 16.76
N GLY A 139 7.15 -16.75 17.84
CA GLY A 139 7.91 -18.00 17.90
C GLY A 139 9.45 -17.91 18.00
N THR A 140 10.07 -16.71 17.96
CA THR A 140 11.55 -16.59 18.06
C THR A 140 12.02 -15.35 18.83
N GLU A 141 13.06 -15.50 19.65
CA GLU A 141 13.83 -14.37 20.22
C GLU A 141 15.06 -14.10 19.36
N ARG A 142 15.29 -12.85 18.95
CA ARG A 142 16.45 -12.47 18.16
C ARG A 142 17.35 -11.49 18.89
N ARG A 143 18.66 -11.77 18.83
CA ARG A 143 19.71 -10.94 19.41
C ARG A 143 20.67 -10.48 18.34
N GLU A 144 20.80 -9.17 18.19
CA GLU A 144 21.59 -8.56 17.12
C GLU A 144 22.58 -7.56 17.70
N LYS A 145 23.79 -7.53 17.15
CA LYS A 145 24.87 -6.65 17.62
C LYS A 145 25.33 -5.73 16.50
N LEU A 146 24.94 -4.47 16.57
CA LEU A 146 25.34 -3.44 15.64
C LEU A 146 26.55 -2.68 16.18
N LYS A 147 27.49 -2.35 15.30
CA LYS A 147 28.71 -1.62 15.65
C LYS A 147 28.93 -0.52 14.63
N ARG A 148 29.31 0.66 15.10
CA ARG A 148 29.81 1.75 14.24
C ARG A 148 31.01 2.40 14.91
N ILE A 149 32.06 2.62 14.13
CA ILE A 149 33.23 3.38 14.54
C ILE A 149 33.21 4.67 13.73
N GLN A 150 33.30 5.81 14.42
CA GLN A 150 33.25 7.13 13.79
C GLN A 150 34.28 8.05 14.44
N LYS A 151 34.82 9.00 13.66
CA LYS A 151 35.88 9.91 14.12
C LYS A 151 35.43 10.76 15.31
N SER A 152 34.17 11.23 15.29
CA SER A 152 33.56 11.98 16.41
C SER A 152 32.05 11.71 16.50
N LEU A 153 31.47 11.92 17.69
CA LEU A 153 30.01 11.99 17.86
C LEU A 153 29.57 13.42 17.60
N ARG A 154 29.25 13.71 16.33
CA ARG A 154 28.81 15.03 15.90
C ARG A 154 27.53 15.42 16.61
N ARG A 155 27.31 16.73 16.78
CA ARG A 155 25.98 17.23 17.10
C ARG A 155 25.07 17.00 15.91
N ALA A 156 23.85 16.56 16.17
CA ALA A 156 22.82 16.44 15.15
C ALA A 156 22.52 17.82 14.55
N SER A 157 22.21 17.86 13.26
CA SER A 157 21.84 19.10 12.59
C SER A 157 20.48 19.61 13.07
N ARG A 158 20.18 20.87 12.75
CA ARG A 158 18.87 21.46 13.02
C ARG A 158 17.79 20.67 12.29
N GLY A 159 16.75 20.27 13.01
CA GLY A 159 15.64 19.49 12.46
C GLY A 159 15.86 17.97 12.42
N THR A 160 17.07 17.47 12.70
CA THR A 160 17.28 16.04 12.95
C THR A 160 16.83 15.71 14.36
N CYS A 161 15.78 14.88 14.45
CA CYS A 161 15.07 14.58 15.68
C CYS A 161 14.92 13.07 15.90
N GLU A 162 14.66 12.68 17.15
CA GLU A 162 14.21 11.31 17.43
C GLU A 162 12.82 11.05 16.84
N THR A 163 12.56 9.79 16.46
CA THR A 163 11.23 9.36 16.01
C THR A 163 10.35 9.08 17.23
N LEU A 164 9.21 9.77 17.33
CA LEU A 164 8.25 9.46 18.39
C LEU A 164 7.61 8.09 18.18
N PRO A 165 7.47 7.27 19.24
CA PRO A 165 6.73 6.03 19.14
C PRO A 165 5.24 6.34 18.89
N ARG A 166 4.60 5.56 18.01
CA ARG A 166 3.15 5.65 17.78
C ARG A 166 2.40 5.32 19.08
N ILE A 167 1.32 6.06 19.36
CA ILE A 167 0.66 6.08 20.67
C ILE A 167 -0.65 5.27 20.60
N ILE A 168 -0.76 4.25 21.45
CA ILE A 168 -1.98 3.42 21.56
C ILE A 168 -2.89 4.01 22.62
N ILE A 169 -4.16 4.19 22.27
CA ILE A 169 -5.20 4.68 23.17
C ILE A 169 -6.31 3.65 23.25
N ARG A 170 -6.46 3.09 24.45
CA ARG A 170 -7.57 2.19 24.76
C ARG A 170 -8.84 3.02 24.95
N GLN A 171 -9.94 2.56 24.36
CA GLN A 171 -11.26 3.11 24.61
C GLN A 171 -11.94 2.37 25.77
N PRO A 172 -12.78 3.04 26.58
CA PRO A 172 -12.99 4.49 26.57
C PRO A 172 -11.77 5.26 27.09
N ALA A 173 -11.36 6.32 26.39
CA ALA A 173 -10.22 7.12 26.77
C ALA A 173 -10.55 8.04 27.96
N LYS A 174 -9.95 7.78 29.13
CA LYS A 174 -10.05 8.66 30.30
C LYS A 174 -9.12 9.89 30.12
N GLY A 175 -9.58 10.89 29.38
CA GLY A 175 -8.90 12.17 29.17
C GLY A 175 -7.77 12.15 28.13
N TYR A 176 -6.94 13.19 28.12
CA TYR A 176 -5.83 13.33 27.16
C TYR A 176 -4.66 12.39 27.48
N ARG A 177 -4.25 11.61 26.48
CA ARG A 177 -3.00 10.86 26.53
C ARG A 177 -1.84 11.82 26.26
N LYS A 178 -1.04 12.09 27.29
CA LYS A 178 0.12 12.99 27.22
C LYS A 178 1.36 12.28 26.65
N PHE A 179 2.15 13.01 25.88
CA PHE A 179 3.44 12.58 25.34
C PHE A 179 4.39 13.76 25.16
N ALA A 180 5.70 13.48 25.21
CA ALA A 180 6.72 14.51 25.05
C ALA A 180 7.02 14.78 23.57
N ALA A 181 7.39 16.02 23.25
CA ALA A 181 7.89 16.39 21.93
C ALA A 181 9.24 15.68 21.64
N PRO A 182 9.59 15.44 20.37
CA PRO A 182 10.84 14.77 20.05
C PRO A 182 12.03 15.69 20.34
N VAL A 183 13.13 15.11 20.84
CA VAL A 183 14.41 15.80 21.03
C VAL A 183 15.17 15.87 19.70
N CYS A 184 15.66 17.06 19.36
CA CYS A 184 16.43 17.34 18.14
C CYS A 184 17.83 17.88 18.44
N GLY A 185 18.63 18.08 17.39
CA GLY A 185 19.98 18.65 17.49
C GLY A 185 20.07 19.96 18.29
N ASP A 186 19.06 20.82 18.17
CA ASP A 186 18.90 22.07 18.91
C ASP A 186 17.57 22.11 19.68
N THR A 187 17.41 23.09 20.58
CA THR A 187 16.12 23.38 21.23
C THR A 187 15.12 23.87 20.17
N ILE A 188 14.10 23.05 19.91
CA ILE A 188 13.03 23.35 18.95
C ILE A 188 11.76 23.78 19.71
N ALA A 189 11.13 24.84 19.23
CA ALA A 189 9.79 25.22 19.66
C ALA A 189 8.77 24.43 18.84
N TRP A 190 8.02 23.54 19.50
CA TRP A 190 7.04 22.68 18.85
C TRP A 190 5.64 23.28 18.90
N ARG A 191 4.91 23.14 17.79
CA ARG A 191 3.50 23.53 17.67
C ARG A 191 2.74 22.44 16.93
N VAL A 192 1.43 22.35 17.17
CA VAL A 192 0.56 21.54 16.32
C VAL A 192 0.46 22.25 14.98
N GLY A 193 0.82 21.55 13.89
CA GLY A 193 0.65 22.03 12.52
C GLY A 193 -0.72 21.64 11.99
N GLU A 194 -0.97 20.34 11.93
CA GLU A 194 -2.23 19.75 11.47
C GLU A 194 -2.87 18.98 12.63
N PRO A 195 -4.11 19.29 13.04
CA PRO A 195 -4.80 18.58 14.12
C PRO A 195 -5.25 17.18 13.66
N PRO A 196 -5.45 16.24 14.61
CA PRO A 196 -5.94 14.91 14.28
C PRO A 196 -7.44 14.90 13.94
N PRO A 197 -7.86 14.36 12.78
CA PRO A 197 -9.27 14.33 12.37
C PRO A 197 -10.18 13.58 13.36
N GLY A 198 -9.70 12.47 13.92
CA GLY A 198 -10.47 11.56 14.78
C GLY A 198 -10.51 11.93 16.26
N GLY A 199 -9.96 13.09 16.64
CA GLY A 199 -9.82 13.46 18.04
C GLY A 199 -9.69 14.94 18.30
N SER A 200 -9.18 15.25 19.49
CA SER A 200 -8.82 16.59 19.94
C SER A 200 -7.40 16.56 20.50
N GLN A 201 -6.70 17.66 20.32
CA GLN A 201 -5.33 17.86 20.77
C GLN A 201 -5.25 18.96 21.83
N GLN A 202 -4.23 18.88 22.67
CA GLN A 202 -3.93 19.91 23.66
C GLN A 202 -2.43 20.10 23.76
N ALA A 203 -1.95 21.34 23.63
CA ALA A 203 -0.60 21.68 24.07
C ALA A 203 -0.61 21.82 25.60
N VAL A 204 0.08 20.91 26.30
CA VAL A 204 0.19 20.97 27.77
C VAL A 204 1.27 21.98 28.16
N ASN A 205 2.38 22.00 27.40
CA ASN A 205 3.43 23.02 27.44
C ASN A 205 4.25 22.95 26.13
N SER A 206 5.30 23.76 26.00
CA SER A 206 6.17 23.82 24.82
C SER A 206 6.88 22.51 24.44
N SER A 207 6.86 21.50 25.31
CA SER A 207 7.53 20.21 25.12
C SER A 207 6.64 19.00 25.41
N THR A 208 5.34 19.20 25.66
CA THR A 208 4.39 18.12 26.01
C THR A 208 3.04 18.39 25.37
N PHE A 209 2.53 17.38 24.68
CA PHE A 209 1.25 17.42 23.97
C PHE A 209 0.32 16.34 24.52
N GLY A 210 -0.97 16.55 24.36
CA GLY A 210 -2.04 15.62 24.70
C GLY A 210 -2.90 15.34 23.48
N TYR A 211 -3.37 14.11 23.35
CA TYR A 211 -4.39 13.73 22.38
C TYR A 211 -5.50 12.93 23.07
N ARG A 212 -6.75 13.25 22.74
CA ARG A 212 -7.94 12.55 23.20
C ARG A 212 -8.80 12.20 21.98
N PRO A 213 -9.08 10.93 21.72
CA PRO A 213 -9.97 10.55 20.64
C PRO A 213 -11.39 11.05 20.91
N ARG A 214 -12.18 11.30 19.87
CA ARG A 214 -13.61 11.56 20.02
C ARG A 214 -14.28 10.33 20.62
N GLU A 215 -15.42 10.54 21.28
CA GLU A 215 -16.23 9.43 21.75
C GLU A 215 -16.67 8.57 20.56
N GLY A 216 -16.59 7.25 20.69
CA GLY A 216 -16.86 6.31 19.59
C GLY A 216 -15.74 6.18 18.54
N ALA A 217 -14.71 7.04 18.53
CA ALA A 217 -13.63 6.92 17.56
C ALA A 217 -12.84 5.61 17.75
N SER A 218 -12.53 4.95 16.63
CA SER A 218 -11.71 3.75 16.50
C SER A 218 -10.72 3.91 15.34
N GLY A 219 -9.79 2.96 15.18
CA GLY A 219 -8.91 2.95 14.01
C GLY A 219 -7.65 3.82 14.17
N ALA A 220 -7.07 4.26 13.05
CA ALA A 220 -5.83 5.05 13.02
C ALA A 220 -6.13 6.56 13.01
N ASP A 221 -5.29 7.35 13.68
CA ASP A 221 -5.37 8.81 13.63
C ASP A 221 -3.95 9.41 13.58
N ARG A 222 -3.80 10.67 13.16
CA ARG A 222 -2.50 11.33 12.94
C ARG A 222 -2.58 12.81 13.25
N MET A 223 -1.56 13.34 13.92
CA MET A 223 -1.33 14.78 14.09
C MET A 223 0.06 15.14 13.56
N LEU A 224 0.24 16.34 13.02
CA LEU A 224 1.56 16.86 12.65
C LEU A 224 2.06 17.85 13.69
N LEU A 225 3.33 17.69 14.12
CA LEU A 225 4.05 18.66 14.94
C LEU A 225 5.05 19.43 14.08
N ASN A 226 4.91 20.75 14.06
CA ASN A 226 5.83 21.66 13.37
C ASN A 226 6.88 22.16 14.35
N GLY A 227 8.15 21.97 14.00
CA GLY A 227 9.29 22.34 14.81
C GLY A 227 9.98 23.60 14.29
N TYR A 228 10.03 24.65 15.12
CA TYR A 228 10.63 25.94 14.78
C TYR A 228 11.93 26.18 15.54
N PHE A 229 12.97 26.64 14.83
CA PHE A 229 14.20 27.15 15.41
C PHE A 229 14.32 28.64 15.08
N LYS A 230 14.38 29.49 16.12
CA LYS A 230 14.42 30.96 15.97
C LYS A 230 13.36 31.50 15.01
N GLY A 231 12.14 30.97 15.09
CA GLY A 231 10.99 31.37 14.27
C GLY A 231 10.91 30.74 12.88
N ARG A 232 11.94 30.01 12.41
CA ARG A 232 11.91 29.32 11.11
C ARG A 232 11.50 27.86 11.28
N LEU A 233 10.60 27.36 10.44
CA LEU A 233 10.27 25.94 10.39
C LEU A 233 11.51 25.15 9.94
N VAL A 234 11.90 24.14 10.71
CA VAL A 234 13.10 23.33 10.42
C VAL A 234 12.80 21.83 10.36
N THR A 235 11.62 21.39 10.80
CA THR A 235 11.21 19.99 10.76
C THR A 235 9.71 19.86 10.99
N THR A 236 9.11 18.81 10.44
CA THR A 236 7.74 18.38 10.71
C THR A 236 7.77 16.93 11.15
N GLN A 237 7.11 16.59 12.25
CA GLN A 237 7.11 15.26 12.83
C GLN A 237 5.67 14.73 12.94
N PRO A 238 5.33 13.62 12.28
CA PRO A 238 4.02 13.01 12.47
C PRO A 238 3.97 12.29 13.81
N VAL A 239 2.87 12.48 14.52
CA VAL A 239 2.48 11.71 15.70
C VAL A 239 1.30 10.85 15.30
N HIS A 240 1.51 9.55 15.29
CA HIS A 240 0.49 8.59 14.93
C HIS A 240 -0.22 8.08 16.20
N PHE A 241 -1.52 7.86 16.09
CA PHE A 241 -2.36 7.25 17.10
C PHE A 241 -3.02 5.97 16.58
N ARG A 242 -3.39 5.06 17.48
CA ARG A 242 -4.37 3.99 17.24
C ARG A 242 -5.38 4.04 18.38
N VAL A 243 -6.64 4.15 18.01
CA VAL A 243 -7.76 4.32 18.93
C VAL A 243 -8.56 3.01 18.96
N GLY A 244 -8.75 2.48 20.17
CA GLY A 244 -9.51 1.25 20.41
C GLY A 244 -8.71 -0.05 20.28
N GLN A 245 -9.14 -1.06 21.06
CA GLN A 245 -9.30 -2.42 20.55
C GLN A 245 -10.78 -2.51 20.21
N VAL A 246 -11.13 -2.75 18.95
CA VAL A 246 -12.54 -2.81 18.56
C VAL A 246 -13.13 -4.05 19.24
N ALA A 247 -14.16 -3.87 20.07
CA ALA A 247 -14.97 -5.01 20.49
C ALA A 247 -15.55 -5.65 19.21
N PRO A 248 -15.61 -6.99 19.10
CA PRO A 248 -16.14 -7.63 17.89
C PRO A 248 -17.48 -7.00 17.50
N SER A 249 -17.55 -6.44 16.29
CA SER A 249 -18.77 -5.86 15.76
C SER A 249 -19.79 -6.97 15.50
N THR A 250 -21.06 -6.68 15.73
CA THR A 250 -22.17 -7.56 15.34
C THR A 250 -22.49 -7.48 13.85
N VAL A 251 -21.93 -6.49 13.15
CA VAL A 251 -22.10 -6.30 11.70
C VAL A 251 -21.55 -7.52 10.96
N SER A 252 -22.30 -7.94 9.94
CA SER A 252 -22.02 -9.05 9.05
C SER A 252 -21.73 -8.56 7.64
N VAL A 253 -20.72 -9.15 7.00
CA VAL A 253 -20.23 -8.71 5.69
C VAL A 253 -20.01 -9.92 4.79
N ALA A 254 -20.57 -9.87 3.59
CA ALA A 254 -20.08 -10.66 2.48
C ALA A 254 -19.38 -9.74 1.47
N ALA A 255 -18.30 -10.19 0.86
CA ALA A 255 -17.72 -9.55 -0.30
C ALA A 255 -17.84 -10.49 -1.50
N MET A 256 -18.10 -9.92 -2.67
CA MET A 256 -18.15 -10.61 -3.96
C MET A 256 -17.56 -9.69 -5.03
N GLY A 257 -17.24 -10.20 -6.21
CA GLY A 257 -16.57 -9.38 -7.21
C GLY A 257 -15.41 -10.09 -7.87
N ASP A 258 -14.55 -9.28 -8.45
CA ASP A 258 -13.40 -9.71 -9.23
C ASP A 258 -12.08 -9.76 -8.43
N SER A 259 -10.96 -9.73 -9.16
CA SER A 259 -9.60 -9.75 -8.64
C SER A 259 -9.29 -8.59 -7.68
N VAL A 260 -9.93 -7.42 -7.86
CA VAL A 260 -9.75 -6.27 -6.98
C VAL A 260 -10.33 -6.58 -5.62
N THR A 261 -11.54 -7.13 -5.55
CA THR A 261 -12.15 -7.50 -4.25
C THR A 261 -11.53 -8.76 -3.64
N ALA A 262 -11.08 -9.72 -4.46
CA ALA A 262 -10.42 -10.95 -4.01
C ALA A 262 -9.03 -10.69 -3.39
N GLY A 263 -8.39 -9.58 -3.74
CA GLY A 263 -7.03 -9.25 -3.31
C GLY A 263 -6.00 -10.07 -4.09
N PHE A 264 -6.09 -10.03 -5.43
CA PHE A 264 -5.19 -10.72 -6.33
C PHE A 264 -3.72 -10.32 -6.14
N GLY A 265 -2.82 -11.23 -6.49
CA GLY A 265 -1.37 -11.03 -6.38
C GLY A 265 -0.80 -11.34 -5.01
N TYR A 266 -1.57 -12.01 -4.14
CA TYR A 266 -1.15 -12.43 -2.81
C TYR A 266 -1.46 -13.90 -2.57
N PHE A 267 -0.52 -14.62 -1.96
CA PHE A 267 -0.79 -15.99 -1.53
C PHE A 267 -1.74 -16.00 -0.34
N GLY A 268 -2.98 -16.46 -0.49
CA GLY A 268 -3.90 -16.57 0.65
C GLY A 268 -3.38 -17.47 1.79
N SER A 269 -2.49 -18.42 1.56
CA SER A 269 -1.88 -19.18 2.68
C SER A 269 -0.91 -18.36 3.56
N THR A 270 -0.34 -17.25 3.06
CA THR A 270 0.71 -16.50 3.77
C THR A 270 0.52 -14.98 3.81
N GLY A 271 -0.38 -14.43 3.00
CA GLY A 271 -0.50 -12.98 2.79
C GLY A 271 0.70 -12.35 2.08
N LYS A 272 1.65 -13.15 1.55
CA LYS A 272 2.81 -12.62 0.83
C LYS A 272 2.43 -12.24 -0.59
N GLN A 273 2.89 -11.06 -1.03
CA GLN A 273 2.81 -10.67 -2.43
C GLN A 273 3.60 -11.65 -3.31
N MET A 274 3.05 -11.94 -4.48
CA MET A 274 3.66 -12.77 -5.50
C MET A 274 4.71 -12.00 -6.32
N SER A 275 5.71 -12.72 -6.81
CA SER A 275 6.60 -12.21 -7.86
C SER A 275 5.97 -12.36 -9.24
N LEU A 276 6.51 -11.64 -10.23
CA LEU A 276 6.09 -11.76 -11.64
C LEU A 276 6.11 -13.19 -12.16
N SER A 277 7.17 -13.94 -11.85
CA SER A 277 7.27 -15.35 -12.22
C SER A 277 6.20 -16.25 -11.60
N GLN A 278 5.64 -15.86 -10.45
CA GLN A 278 4.57 -16.60 -9.78
C GLN A 278 3.21 -16.23 -10.38
N LEU A 279 3.00 -14.95 -10.67
CA LEU A 279 1.78 -14.41 -11.28
C LEU A 279 1.49 -14.94 -12.68
N ILE A 280 2.53 -15.30 -13.46
CA ILE A 280 2.34 -15.94 -14.77
C ILE A 280 1.49 -17.23 -14.67
N ASN A 281 1.60 -17.98 -13.56
CA ASN A 281 0.81 -19.21 -13.36
C ASN A 281 -0.62 -18.95 -12.87
N CYS A 282 -0.97 -17.67 -12.66
CA CYS A 282 -2.25 -17.23 -12.10
C CYS A 282 -3.19 -16.69 -13.17
N ARG A 283 -2.78 -16.68 -14.45
CA ARG A 283 -3.66 -16.27 -15.54
C ARG A 283 -4.90 -17.17 -15.55
N PRO A 284 -6.11 -16.62 -15.41
CA PRO A 284 -7.31 -17.45 -15.35
C PRO A 284 -7.45 -18.27 -16.63
N GLY A 285 -7.96 -19.50 -16.51
CA GLY A 285 -8.30 -20.31 -17.68
C GLY A 285 -9.50 -19.69 -18.39
N ALA A 286 -9.55 -19.78 -19.72
CA ALA A 286 -10.56 -19.10 -20.55
C ALA A 286 -12.02 -19.52 -20.27
N THR A 287 -12.26 -20.61 -19.52
CA THR A 287 -13.61 -21.18 -19.32
C THR A 287 -13.93 -21.60 -17.88
N VAL A 288 -12.97 -21.54 -16.95
CA VAL A 288 -13.19 -21.94 -15.55
C VAL A 288 -12.33 -21.08 -14.62
N PHE A 289 -12.97 -20.31 -13.75
CA PHE A 289 -12.26 -19.57 -12.72
C PHE A 289 -12.20 -20.35 -11.40
N ASN A 290 -11.03 -20.36 -10.78
CA ASN A 290 -10.80 -21.02 -9.49
C ASN A 290 -10.33 -20.05 -8.42
N ASP A 291 -10.39 -18.73 -8.66
CA ASP A 291 -9.86 -17.72 -7.74
C ASP A 291 -8.39 -17.99 -7.33
N ALA A 292 -7.56 -18.36 -8.30
CA ALA A 292 -6.13 -18.53 -8.05
C ALA A 292 -5.49 -17.20 -7.67
N CYS A 293 -4.54 -17.28 -6.75
CA CYS A 293 -3.63 -16.17 -6.45
C CYS A 293 -4.25 -14.94 -5.80
N SER A 294 -5.39 -15.16 -5.15
CA SER A 294 -6.10 -14.17 -4.35
C SER A 294 -5.85 -14.35 -2.85
N SER A 295 -5.91 -13.25 -2.11
CA SER A 295 -5.66 -13.23 -0.67
C SER A 295 -6.71 -13.99 0.16
N ASN A 296 -7.91 -14.20 -0.38
CA ASN A 296 -9.01 -14.99 0.19
C ASN A 296 -8.94 -16.49 -0.17
N SER A 297 -8.03 -16.92 -1.04
CA SER A 297 -8.03 -18.26 -1.64
C SER A 297 -6.82 -19.13 -1.26
N THR A 298 -7.04 -20.44 -1.21
CA THR A 298 -5.99 -21.45 -1.07
C THR A 298 -5.37 -21.87 -2.41
N ASN A 299 -6.01 -21.53 -3.54
CA ASN A 299 -5.55 -21.88 -4.87
C ASN A 299 -4.32 -21.04 -5.25
N ARG A 300 -3.22 -21.72 -5.60
CA ARG A 300 -1.90 -21.10 -5.84
C ARG A 300 -1.60 -20.81 -7.31
N ASN A 301 -2.38 -21.36 -8.22
CA ASN A 301 -2.27 -21.19 -9.66
C ASN A 301 -3.59 -21.64 -10.31
N SER A 302 -3.76 -21.31 -11.59
CA SER A 302 -4.98 -21.60 -12.35
C SER A 302 -5.12 -23.05 -12.79
N SER A 303 -4.09 -23.89 -12.60
CA SER A 303 -4.14 -25.32 -12.93
C SER A 303 -4.61 -26.21 -11.77
N VAL A 304 -4.77 -25.65 -10.57
CA VAL A 304 -5.24 -26.38 -9.39
C VAL A 304 -6.76 -26.25 -9.22
N GLY A 305 -7.47 -27.33 -9.52
CA GLY A 305 -8.92 -27.44 -9.33
C GLY A 305 -9.74 -26.62 -10.32
N SER A 306 -11.06 -26.83 -10.30
CA SER A 306 -12.03 -26.18 -11.19
C SER A 306 -13.00 -25.25 -10.46
N LYS A 307 -12.70 -24.91 -9.19
CA LYS A 307 -13.56 -24.06 -8.36
C LYS A 307 -12.74 -23.26 -7.34
N PRO A 308 -13.28 -22.12 -6.85
CA PRO A 308 -12.71 -21.39 -5.72
C PRO A 308 -12.60 -22.27 -4.47
N ASN A 309 -11.43 -22.22 -3.83
CA ASN A 309 -11.19 -22.86 -2.52
C ASN A 309 -10.78 -21.78 -1.51
N TYR A 310 -11.77 -21.16 -0.87
CA TYR A 310 -11.54 -20.08 0.09
C TYR A 310 -10.79 -20.54 1.36
N LEU A 311 -10.08 -19.61 1.98
CA LEU A 311 -9.55 -19.77 3.33
C LEU A 311 -10.69 -19.89 4.34
N GLN A 312 -10.40 -20.49 5.50
CA GLN A 312 -11.39 -20.66 6.57
C GLN A 312 -11.99 -19.34 7.07
N ASP A 313 -11.22 -18.25 7.05
CA ASP A 313 -11.62 -16.90 7.41
C ASP A 313 -11.85 -15.99 6.20
N TYR A 314 -11.89 -16.58 4.99
CA TYR A 314 -12.06 -15.89 3.72
C TYR A 314 -11.10 -14.71 3.50
N GLY A 315 -9.89 -14.78 4.05
CA GLY A 315 -8.88 -13.74 3.88
C GLY A 315 -8.94 -12.59 4.89
N LEU A 316 -9.85 -12.62 5.89
CA LEU A 316 -9.92 -11.57 6.91
C LEU A 316 -8.58 -11.38 7.64
N SER A 317 -7.95 -12.46 8.10
CA SER A 317 -6.63 -12.40 8.76
C SER A 317 -5.50 -12.02 7.83
N ARG A 318 -5.72 -12.00 6.52
CA ARG A 318 -4.74 -11.50 5.54
C ARG A 318 -4.76 -10.00 5.44
N ASN A 319 -5.89 -9.35 5.71
CA ASN A 319 -5.95 -7.89 5.76
C ASN A 319 -5.29 -7.24 4.51
N ILE A 320 -5.54 -7.83 3.33
CA ILE A 320 -4.96 -7.42 2.03
C ILE A 320 -6.01 -6.73 1.19
N SER A 321 -7.11 -7.40 0.83
CA SER A 321 -8.15 -6.77 0.01
C SER A 321 -8.78 -5.59 0.75
N TRP A 322 -9.27 -4.59 0.00
CA TRP A 322 -9.89 -3.40 0.61
C TRP A 322 -11.06 -3.79 1.53
N ALA A 323 -11.83 -4.81 1.15
CA ALA A 323 -12.94 -5.34 1.94
C ALA A 323 -12.47 -5.91 3.28
N ALA A 324 -11.37 -6.67 3.29
CA ALA A 324 -10.79 -7.21 4.54
C ALA A 324 -10.19 -6.11 5.41
N GLN A 325 -9.58 -5.09 4.80
CA GLN A 325 -9.01 -3.93 5.50
C GLN A 325 -10.10 -3.09 6.17
N TRP A 326 -11.18 -2.81 5.45
CA TRP A 326 -12.35 -2.14 6.00
C TRP A 326 -12.97 -2.93 7.16
N ALA A 327 -13.21 -4.24 6.96
CA ALA A 327 -13.75 -5.10 8.02
C ALA A 327 -12.88 -5.09 9.29
N ASN A 328 -11.56 -5.20 9.15
CA ASN A 328 -10.63 -5.16 10.28
C ASN A 328 -10.58 -3.80 10.99
N ASP A 329 -10.69 -2.68 10.25
CA ASP A 329 -10.68 -1.35 10.86
C ASP A 329 -11.93 -1.08 11.71
N TYR A 330 -13.06 -1.73 11.38
CA TYR A 330 -14.30 -1.67 12.15
C TYR A 330 -14.57 -2.89 13.03
N GLY A 331 -13.58 -3.78 13.20
CA GLY A 331 -13.66 -4.94 14.09
C GLY A 331 -14.73 -5.97 13.71
N ILE A 332 -15.07 -6.04 12.43
CA ILE A 332 -16.05 -6.98 11.88
C ILE A 332 -15.40 -8.36 11.79
N THR A 333 -16.01 -9.33 12.48
CA THR A 333 -15.52 -10.72 12.50
C THR A 333 -16.43 -11.68 11.75
N ASN A 334 -17.70 -11.32 11.52
CA ASN A 334 -18.60 -12.08 10.65
C ASN A 334 -18.39 -11.64 9.19
N TYR A 335 -17.34 -12.14 8.58
CA TYR A 335 -16.85 -11.71 7.26
C TYR A 335 -16.65 -12.90 6.34
N ARG A 336 -17.08 -12.78 5.08
CA ARG A 336 -16.80 -13.76 4.02
C ARG A 336 -16.52 -13.09 2.68
N ASN A 337 -15.30 -13.20 2.18
CA ASN A 337 -14.93 -12.76 0.83
C ASN A 337 -15.02 -13.91 -0.19
N TYR A 338 -16.08 -13.88 -0.98
CA TYR A 338 -16.35 -14.79 -2.08
C TYR A 338 -15.88 -14.25 -3.43
N ALA A 339 -15.24 -13.09 -3.50
CA ALA A 339 -14.77 -12.55 -4.77
C ALA A 339 -13.83 -13.53 -5.49
N VAL A 340 -13.92 -13.57 -6.82
CA VAL A 340 -13.20 -14.49 -7.68
C VAL A 340 -12.46 -13.71 -8.76
N THR A 341 -11.14 -13.83 -8.77
CA THR A 341 -10.28 -13.28 -9.83
C THR A 341 -10.76 -13.71 -11.22
N GLY A 342 -10.94 -12.73 -12.10
CA GLY A 342 -11.38 -12.92 -13.49
C GLY A 342 -12.90 -12.91 -13.70
N SER A 343 -13.70 -12.94 -12.63
CA SER A 343 -15.16 -12.99 -12.79
C SER A 343 -15.77 -11.70 -13.33
N ALA A 344 -16.75 -11.84 -14.20
CA ALA A 344 -17.57 -10.79 -14.79
C ALA A 344 -19.00 -10.80 -14.19
N PRO A 345 -19.81 -9.74 -14.36
CA PRO A 345 -21.19 -9.73 -13.87
C PRO A 345 -22.00 -10.98 -14.27
N THR A 346 -21.87 -11.42 -15.53
CA THR A 346 -22.55 -12.61 -16.09
C THR A 346 -22.25 -13.90 -15.35
N ASP A 347 -21.05 -14.05 -14.77
CA ASP A 347 -20.71 -15.24 -13.99
C ASP A 347 -21.54 -15.35 -12.70
N TRP A 348 -22.06 -14.24 -12.20
CA TRP A 348 -22.85 -14.20 -10.95
C TRP A 348 -24.36 -14.25 -11.20
N LEU A 349 -24.81 -13.99 -12.43
CA LEU A 349 -26.21 -14.05 -12.85
C LEU A 349 -26.71 -15.49 -13.03
N PRO A 350 -28.04 -15.72 -13.17
CA PRO A 350 -28.60 -17.05 -13.37
C PRO A 350 -27.92 -17.81 -14.52
N GLY A 351 -27.45 -19.03 -14.24
CA GLY A 351 -26.72 -19.86 -15.20
C GLY A 351 -25.22 -19.58 -15.29
N GLY A 352 -24.72 -18.52 -14.64
CA GLY A 352 -23.30 -18.23 -14.49
C GLY A 352 -22.60 -19.16 -13.48
N GLN A 353 -21.27 -19.24 -13.55
CA GLN A 353 -20.46 -20.16 -12.73
C GLN A 353 -20.63 -19.92 -11.21
N PHE A 354 -20.90 -18.68 -10.80
CA PHE A 354 -21.01 -18.24 -9.41
C PHE A 354 -22.44 -17.93 -8.98
N ASP A 355 -23.45 -18.25 -9.79
CA ASP A 355 -24.88 -18.10 -9.46
C ASP A 355 -25.22 -18.73 -8.10
N SER A 356 -24.79 -19.98 -7.88
CA SER A 356 -24.99 -20.67 -6.59
C SER A 356 -24.29 -19.98 -5.40
N THR A 357 -23.17 -19.31 -5.64
CA THR A 357 -22.44 -18.56 -4.61
C THR A 357 -23.14 -17.24 -4.31
N ARG A 358 -23.66 -16.54 -5.34
CA ARG A 358 -24.53 -15.36 -5.18
C ARG A 358 -25.76 -15.72 -4.33
N GLN A 359 -26.46 -16.79 -4.68
CA GLN A 359 -27.64 -17.27 -3.92
C GLN A 359 -27.28 -17.60 -2.46
N THR A 360 -26.09 -18.13 -2.21
CA THR A 360 -25.60 -18.35 -0.84
C THR A 360 -25.41 -17.02 -0.09
N ILE A 361 -24.83 -16.00 -0.73
CA ILE A 361 -24.69 -14.66 -0.14
C ILE A 361 -26.07 -14.05 0.16
N GLU A 362 -27.03 -14.22 -0.75
CA GLU A 362 -28.40 -13.74 -0.55
C GLU A 362 -29.10 -14.40 0.63
N GLN A 363 -28.95 -15.72 0.76
CA GLN A 363 -29.47 -16.48 1.90
C GLN A 363 -28.80 -16.11 3.23
N LEU A 364 -27.51 -15.78 3.20
CA LEU A 364 -26.81 -15.26 4.38
C LEU A 364 -27.33 -13.88 4.80
N ASN A 365 -27.84 -13.10 3.84
CA ASN A 365 -28.40 -11.76 4.01
C ASN A 365 -27.57 -10.88 4.97
N PRO A 366 -26.29 -10.61 4.64
CA PRO A 366 -25.41 -9.84 5.50
C PRO A 366 -25.89 -8.38 5.63
N ASP A 367 -25.37 -7.64 6.60
CA ASP A 367 -25.64 -6.21 6.71
C ASP A 367 -25.05 -5.44 5.51
N TYR A 368 -23.90 -5.90 5.01
CA TYR A 368 -23.20 -5.31 3.86
C TYR A 368 -22.77 -6.36 2.83
N ILE A 369 -22.97 -6.02 1.55
CA ILE A 369 -22.35 -6.69 0.41
C ILE A 369 -21.34 -5.72 -0.22
N LEU A 370 -20.06 -6.08 -0.18
CA LEU A 370 -18.96 -5.28 -0.70
C LEU A 370 -18.50 -5.82 -2.05
N MET A 371 -18.30 -4.99 -3.08
CA MET A 371 -17.86 -5.48 -4.38
C MET A 371 -17.09 -4.48 -5.23
N THR A 372 -16.32 -5.04 -6.17
CA THR A 372 -15.77 -4.40 -7.37
C THR A 372 -16.12 -5.33 -8.53
N MET A 373 -16.74 -4.78 -9.58
CA MET A 373 -17.29 -5.58 -10.69
C MET A 373 -17.41 -4.72 -11.96
N GLY A 374 -17.06 -5.29 -13.12
CA GLY A 374 -17.28 -4.68 -14.43
C GLY A 374 -16.07 -4.65 -15.38
N ALA A 375 -14.83 -4.74 -14.89
CA ALA A 375 -13.64 -4.59 -15.74
C ALA A 375 -13.28 -5.82 -16.58
N ASN A 376 -13.59 -7.05 -16.11
CA ASN A 376 -13.12 -8.27 -16.79
C ASN A 376 -13.65 -8.50 -18.21
N PRO A 377 -14.92 -8.20 -18.54
CA PRO A 377 -15.41 -8.20 -19.92
C PRO A 377 -14.58 -7.34 -20.88
N LEU A 378 -13.88 -6.33 -20.36
CA LEU A 378 -13.11 -5.36 -21.14
C LEU A 378 -11.62 -5.72 -21.22
N LEU A 379 -11.10 -6.30 -20.13
CA LEU A 379 -9.70 -6.70 -20.03
C LEU A 379 -9.32 -7.75 -21.09
N SER A 380 -10.20 -8.71 -21.40
CA SER A 380 -9.89 -9.76 -22.38
C SER A 380 -9.75 -9.25 -23.81
N ASP A 381 -10.58 -8.29 -24.22
CA ASP A 381 -10.68 -7.87 -25.62
C ASP A 381 -9.97 -6.54 -25.91
N VAL A 382 -10.02 -5.55 -25.02
CA VAL A 382 -9.52 -4.19 -25.30
C VAL A 382 -8.05 -4.01 -24.89
N LEU A 383 -7.60 -4.67 -23.82
CA LEU A 383 -6.30 -4.39 -23.18
C LEU A 383 -5.18 -5.40 -23.50
N PHE A 384 -5.49 -6.62 -23.94
CA PHE A 384 -4.50 -7.71 -24.05
C PHE A 384 -4.44 -8.48 -25.38
N GLY A 385 -5.30 -8.16 -26.36
CA GLY A 385 -5.25 -8.77 -27.69
C GLY A 385 -4.40 -7.96 -28.68
N ILE A 386 -3.36 -8.57 -29.27
CA ILE A 386 -2.51 -7.90 -30.29
C ILE A 386 -3.32 -7.55 -31.56
N ASP A 387 -4.35 -8.34 -31.87
CA ASP A 387 -5.30 -8.07 -32.96
C ASP A 387 -6.44 -7.10 -32.53
N ASN A 388 -6.57 -6.80 -31.23
CA ASN A 388 -7.71 -6.10 -30.61
C ASN A 388 -7.33 -4.85 -29.79
N MET A 389 -6.12 -4.28 -29.97
CA MET A 389 -5.82 -2.90 -29.53
C MET A 389 -6.55 -1.85 -30.40
N GLY A 390 -7.73 -2.21 -30.90
CA GLY A 390 -8.48 -1.51 -31.94
C GLY A 390 -8.76 -0.07 -31.55
N CYS A 391 -9.27 0.17 -30.33
CA CYS A 391 -9.60 1.52 -29.90
C CYS A 391 -8.36 2.44 -29.78
N ALA A 392 -7.20 1.92 -29.35
CA ALA A 392 -5.96 2.72 -29.31
C ALA A 392 -5.54 3.16 -30.72
N LEU A 393 -5.55 2.23 -31.68
CA LEU A 393 -5.17 2.48 -33.07
C LEU A 393 -6.21 3.33 -33.82
N GLU A 394 -7.49 3.15 -33.51
CA GLU A 394 -8.62 3.88 -34.08
C GLU A 394 -8.66 5.33 -33.58
N SER A 395 -8.29 5.58 -32.33
CA SER A 395 -8.07 6.92 -31.78
C SER A 395 -7.00 7.69 -32.54
N ASP A 396 -5.85 7.07 -32.81
CA ASP A 396 -4.70 7.71 -33.48
C ASP A 396 -4.96 7.99 -34.96
N LEU A 397 -5.90 7.25 -35.58
CA LEU A 397 -6.21 7.34 -37.01
C LEU A 397 -7.48 8.13 -37.33
N PHE A 398 -8.50 8.10 -36.46
CA PHE A 398 -9.85 8.59 -36.77
C PHE A 398 -10.49 9.50 -35.70
N GLY A 399 -10.01 9.49 -34.45
CA GLY A 399 -10.49 10.39 -33.39
C GLY A 399 -11.69 9.90 -32.56
N ASP A 400 -12.14 8.65 -32.75
CA ASP A 400 -13.38 8.09 -32.18
C ASP A 400 -13.14 7.14 -30.97
N PHE A 401 -12.12 7.42 -30.13
CA PHE A 401 -11.73 6.54 -29.01
C PHE A 401 -12.88 6.17 -28.06
N ARG A 402 -13.67 7.18 -27.66
CA ARG A 402 -14.78 6.99 -26.72
C ARG A 402 -15.86 6.07 -27.29
N ASP A 403 -16.22 6.26 -28.55
CA ASP A 403 -17.27 5.47 -29.20
C ASP A 403 -16.83 4.01 -29.37
N CYS A 404 -15.57 3.76 -29.75
CA CYS A 404 -15.01 2.41 -29.77
C CYS A 404 -15.06 1.71 -28.40
N VAL A 405 -14.71 2.41 -27.32
CA VAL A 405 -14.79 1.86 -25.95
C VAL A 405 -16.24 1.54 -25.57
N LEU A 406 -17.19 2.42 -25.90
CA LEU A 406 -18.62 2.19 -25.62
C LEU A 406 -19.20 1.02 -26.43
N GLU A 407 -18.83 0.88 -27.70
CA GLU A 407 -19.22 -0.28 -28.53
C GLU A 407 -18.66 -1.58 -27.96
N ALA A 408 -17.42 -1.57 -27.44
CA ALA A 408 -16.85 -2.73 -26.76
C ALA A 408 -17.63 -3.09 -25.48
N PHE A 409 -18.16 -2.09 -24.76
CA PHE A 409 -18.97 -2.30 -23.56
C PHE A 409 -20.35 -2.89 -23.91
N GLU A 410 -20.95 -2.39 -25.00
CA GLU A 410 -22.22 -2.90 -25.53
C GLU A 410 -22.08 -4.35 -26.05
N ALA A 411 -20.98 -4.67 -26.73
CA ALA A 411 -20.72 -6.01 -27.26
C ALA A 411 -20.72 -7.11 -26.17
N VAL A 412 -20.40 -6.74 -24.93
CA VAL A 412 -20.42 -7.62 -23.75
C VAL A 412 -21.63 -7.39 -22.84
N ASN A 413 -22.57 -6.54 -23.25
CA ASN A 413 -23.78 -6.13 -22.51
C ASN A 413 -23.45 -5.69 -21.07
N LEU A 414 -22.39 -4.88 -20.89
CA LEU A 414 -21.87 -4.55 -19.57
C LEU A 414 -22.91 -3.87 -18.68
N ASP A 415 -23.61 -2.88 -19.23
CA ASP A 415 -24.68 -2.10 -18.61
C ASP A 415 -25.81 -3.01 -18.10
N GLN A 416 -26.41 -3.81 -18.99
CA GLN A 416 -27.52 -4.70 -18.65
C GLN A 416 -27.11 -5.74 -17.61
N ASN A 417 -25.91 -6.32 -17.73
CA ASN A 417 -25.45 -7.33 -16.79
C ASN A 417 -25.14 -6.76 -15.39
N LEU A 418 -24.65 -5.51 -15.30
CA LEU A 418 -24.48 -4.81 -14.01
C LEU A 418 -25.84 -4.49 -13.40
N ASN A 419 -26.78 -3.95 -14.20
CA ASN A 419 -28.14 -3.65 -13.77
C ASN A 419 -28.84 -4.90 -13.20
N ASP A 420 -28.78 -6.02 -13.92
CA ASP A 420 -29.40 -7.27 -13.51
C ASP A 420 -28.77 -7.80 -12.21
N LEU A 421 -27.45 -7.69 -12.07
CA LEU A 421 -26.76 -8.14 -10.86
C LEU A 421 -27.17 -7.30 -9.65
N TYR A 422 -27.18 -5.97 -9.79
CA TYR A 422 -27.60 -5.05 -8.73
C TYR A 422 -29.07 -5.24 -8.37
N THR A 423 -29.96 -5.30 -9.37
CA THR A 423 -31.40 -5.53 -9.18
C THR A 423 -31.65 -6.84 -8.44
N THR A 424 -30.95 -7.90 -8.84
CA THR A 424 -31.06 -9.22 -8.20
C THR A 424 -30.67 -9.16 -6.73
N LEU A 425 -29.53 -8.55 -6.39
CA LEU A 425 -29.06 -8.43 -5.01
C LEU A 425 -29.94 -7.52 -4.14
N VAL A 426 -30.45 -6.42 -4.70
CA VAL A 426 -31.36 -5.50 -4.00
C VAL A 426 -32.70 -6.17 -3.71
N ASN A 427 -33.24 -6.93 -4.66
CA ASN A 427 -34.53 -7.61 -4.52
C ASN A 427 -34.48 -8.81 -3.57
N ASN A 428 -33.35 -9.53 -3.54
CA ASN A 428 -33.24 -10.78 -2.76
C ASN A 428 -32.60 -10.58 -1.38
N THR A 429 -32.14 -9.38 -1.03
CA THR A 429 -31.51 -9.11 0.27
C THR A 429 -31.97 -7.79 0.89
N THR A 430 -31.71 -7.63 2.18
CA THR A 430 -31.84 -6.34 2.88
C THR A 430 -30.50 -5.63 3.07
N SER A 431 -29.40 -6.19 2.55
CA SER A 431 -28.03 -5.68 2.69
C SER A 431 -27.84 -4.28 2.10
N LYS A 432 -26.99 -3.44 2.72
CA LYS A 432 -26.42 -2.28 2.02
C LYS A 432 -25.35 -2.77 1.02
N LEU A 433 -25.46 -2.38 -0.23
CA LEU A 433 -24.46 -2.69 -1.25
C LEU A 433 -23.43 -1.57 -1.30
N VAL A 434 -22.14 -1.91 -1.27
CA VAL A 434 -21.04 -0.97 -1.45
C VAL A 434 -20.27 -1.39 -2.69
N VAL A 435 -20.34 -0.57 -3.72
CA VAL A 435 -19.70 -0.82 -5.02
C VAL A 435 -18.49 0.10 -5.14
N MET A 436 -17.30 -0.48 -5.03
CA MET A 436 -16.03 0.20 -5.23
C MET A 436 -15.72 0.26 -6.72
N GLN A 437 -15.64 1.48 -7.26
CA GLN A 437 -15.18 1.76 -8.62
C GLN A 437 -13.71 1.37 -8.82
N TYR A 438 -13.30 1.28 -10.08
CA TYR A 438 -11.92 0.96 -10.43
C TYR A 438 -11.01 2.17 -10.28
N HIS A 439 -9.79 1.90 -9.84
CA HIS A 439 -8.72 2.88 -9.72
C HIS A 439 -7.97 2.98 -11.04
N LEU A 440 -7.34 4.11 -11.34
CA LEU A 440 -6.46 4.18 -12.50
C LEU A 440 -5.23 3.30 -12.26
N ALA A 441 -5.03 2.37 -13.18
CA ALA A 441 -3.83 1.58 -13.27
C ALA A 441 -3.25 1.76 -14.68
N ILE A 442 -1.95 2.03 -14.77
CA ILE A 442 -1.24 2.14 -16.04
C ILE A 442 -0.43 0.84 -16.22
N PRO A 443 -0.95 -0.12 -17.00
CA PRO A 443 -0.30 -1.41 -17.16
C PRO A 443 0.95 -1.24 -18.02
N SER A 444 2.09 -1.76 -17.57
CA SER A 444 3.33 -1.73 -18.37
C SER A 444 3.21 -2.55 -19.67
N THR A 445 2.22 -3.42 -19.76
CA THR A 445 1.93 -4.23 -20.95
C THR A 445 1.02 -3.54 -21.97
N ALA A 446 0.39 -2.42 -21.63
CA ALA A 446 -0.54 -1.71 -22.50
C ALA A 446 0.17 -0.69 -23.40
N LEU A 447 1.27 -1.11 -24.05
CA LEU A 447 2.24 -0.24 -24.72
C LEU A 447 1.71 0.60 -25.89
N ALA A 448 0.49 0.35 -26.39
CA ALA A 448 -0.11 1.18 -27.44
C ALA A 448 -1.16 2.17 -26.92
N TYR A 449 -1.53 2.12 -25.64
CA TYR A 449 -2.41 3.12 -25.03
C TYR A 449 -1.57 4.16 -24.30
N SER A 450 -1.88 5.44 -24.54
CA SER A 450 -1.41 6.52 -23.67
C SER A 450 -2.08 6.45 -22.29
N SER A 451 -1.42 7.01 -21.27
CA SER A 451 -2.00 7.08 -19.92
C SER A 451 -3.34 7.84 -19.91
N ALA A 452 -3.51 8.84 -20.77
CA ALA A 452 -4.76 9.59 -20.92
C ALA A 452 -5.90 8.73 -21.50
N GLN A 453 -5.62 7.87 -22.48
CA GLN A 453 -6.62 6.94 -23.03
C GLN A 453 -7.05 5.90 -21.98
N LEU A 454 -6.12 5.41 -21.17
CA LEU A 454 -6.43 4.48 -20.07
C LEU A 454 -7.28 5.13 -18.97
N GLU A 455 -7.01 6.40 -18.65
CA GLU A 455 -7.85 7.19 -17.74
C GLU A 455 -9.26 7.37 -18.31
N ALA A 456 -9.38 7.84 -19.56
CA ALA A 456 -10.69 8.04 -20.20
C ALA A 456 -11.52 6.74 -20.25
N MET A 457 -10.89 5.59 -20.53
CA MET A 457 -11.57 4.29 -20.50
C MET A 457 -12.00 3.90 -19.07
N THR A 458 -11.16 4.17 -18.07
CA THR A 458 -11.48 3.91 -16.66
C THR A 458 -12.62 4.79 -16.18
N GLU A 459 -12.65 6.07 -16.59
CA GLU A 459 -13.75 7.00 -16.32
C GLU A 459 -15.06 6.51 -16.93
N LEU A 460 -15.06 6.10 -18.20
CA LEU A 460 -16.22 5.51 -18.88
C LEU A 460 -16.77 4.29 -18.15
N LEU A 461 -15.90 3.36 -17.76
CA LEU A 461 -16.31 2.18 -16.99
C LEU A 461 -16.94 2.58 -15.65
N ASN A 462 -16.31 3.53 -14.94
CA ASN A 462 -16.79 3.99 -13.64
C ASN A 462 -18.11 4.79 -13.74
N GLU A 463 -18.32 5.52 -14.84
CA GLU A 463 -19.57 6.20 -15.19
C GLU A 463 -20.71 5.17 -15.30
N ILE A 464 -20.53 4.11 -16.10
CA ILE A 464 -21.54 3.03 -16.23
C ILE A 464 -21.82 2.36 -14.89
N ILE A 465 -20.80 2.02 -14.11
CA ILE A 465 -20.99 1.44 -12.77
C ILE A 465 -21.84 2.35 -11.88
N SER A 466 -21.59 3.66 -11.92
CA SER A 466 -22.32 4.64 -11.13
C SER A 466 -23.77 4.77 -11.61
N ASP A 467 -23.98 4.85 -12.92
CA ASP A 467 -25.29 5.03 -13.53
C ASP A 467 -26.19 3.82 -13.28
N GLU A 468 -25.68 2.61 -13.49
CA GLU A 468 -26.46 1.39 -13.27
C GLU A 468 -26.78 1.18 -11.78
N ALA A 469 -25.85 1.48 -10.88
CA ALA A 469 -26.11 1.45 -9.45
C ALA A 469 -27.19 2.47 -9.03
N ALA A 470 -27.13 3.70 -9.56
CA ALA A 470 -28.07 4.76 -9.27
C ALA A 470 -29.48 4.46 -9.81
N GLN A 471 -29.58 3.88 -11.00
CA GLN A 471 -30.84 3.44 -11.61
C GLN A 471 -31.55 2.37 -10.76
N VAL A 472 -30.80 1.43 -10.18
CA VAL A 472 -31.39 0.34 -9.39
C VAL A 472 -31.82 0.82 -8.00
N SER A 473 -30.92 1.43 -7.22
CA SER A 473 -31.30 1.95 -5.90
C SER A 473 -30.25 2.89 -5.30
N ALA A 474 -30.51 4.19 -5.33
CA ALA A 474 -29.70 5.21 -4.65
C ALA A 474 -29.67 5.09 -3.11
N ASP A 475 -30.68 4.45 -2.50
CA ASP A 475 -30.76 4.29 -1.04
C ASP A 475 -30.06 3.02 -0.53
N ARG A 476 -29.99 1.97 -1.36
CA ARG A 476 -29.42 0.67 -0.98
C ARG A 476 -28.02 0.46 -1.52
N ILE A 477 -27.64 1.16 -2.58
CA ILE A 477 -26.32 1.02 -3.23
C ILE A 477 -25.52 2.30 -3.01
N THR A 478 -24.36 2.16 -2.39
CA THR A 478 -23.38 3.23 -2.26
C THR A 478 -22.21 2.96 -3.19
N VAL A 479 -22.05 3.80 -4.20
CA VAL A 479 -20.88 3.77 -5.09
C VAL A 479 -19.75 4.56 -4.43
N ILE A 480 -18.57 3.95 -4.37
CA ILE A 480 -17.37 4.51 -3.78
C ILE A 480 -16.33 4.70 -4.86
N SER A 481 -15.98 5.96 -5.13
CA SER A 481 -14.83 6.28 -5.96
C SER A 481 -13.54 6.00 -5.16
N PRO A 482 -12.57 5.24 -5.72
CA PRO A 482 -11.28 5.10 -5.11
C PRO A 482 -10.55 6.46 -5.07
N PRO A 483 -9.54 6.63 -4.21
CA PRO A 483 -8.69 7.80 -4.31
C PRO A 483 -7.94 7.77 -5.65
N ARG A 484 -7.48 8.93 -6.11
CA ARG A 484 -6.65 9.02 -7.31
C ARG A 484 -5.35 8.23 -7.11
N PHE A 485 -4.96 7.48 -8.13
CA PHE A 485 -3.68 6.78 -8.17
C PHE A 485 -2.79 7.55 -9.15
N ASP A 486 -2.19 8.64 -8.65
CA ASP A 486 -1.38 9.57 -9.43
C ASP A 486 -0.35 8.83 -10.30
N VAL A 487 -0.22 9.28 -11.56
CA VAL A 487 0.63 8.66 -12.58
C VAL A 487 2.04 9.24 -12.51
N GLY A 488 2.18 10.51 -12.15
CA GLY A 488 3.46 11.21 -12.13
C GLY A 488 3.77 11.97 -13.41
N ILE A 489 2.77 12.25 -14.25
CA ILE A 489 2.92 12.98 -15.51
C ILE A 489 1.79 14.02 -15.65
N ASP A 490 1.86 14.83 -16.69
CA ASP A 490 0.77 15.73 -17.05
C ASP A 490 -0.42 14.92 -17.58
N MET A 491 -1.59 15.10 -16.94
CA MET A 491 -2.85 14.44 -17.26
C MET A 491 -3.93 15.44 -17.73
N GLU A 492 -3.57 16.69 -18.02
CA GLU A 492 -4.54 17.67 -18.53
C GLU A 492 -5.02 17.30 -19.95
N PRO A 493 -6.28 17.66 -20.32
CA PRO A 493 -7.29 18.32 -19.50
C PRO A 493 -8.14 17.36 -18.64
N LEU A 494 -7.87 16.04 -18.67
CA LEU A 494 -8.67 15.04 -17.96
C LEU A 494 -8.59 15.22 -16.44
N TYR A 495 -7.39 15.54 -15.94
CA TYR A 495 -7.17 15.78 -14.52
C TYR A 495 -6.25 17.00 -14.29
N PRO A 496 -6.45 17.78 -13.22
CA PRO A 496 -5.56 18.88 -12.89
C PRO A 496 -4.12 18.42 -12.65
N SER A 497 -3.16 19.08 -13.30
CA SER A 497 -1.73 18.86 -13.09
C SER A 497 -1.15 20.09 -12.39
N ASP A 498 -1.30 20.21 -11.07
CA ASP A 498 -0.87 21.39 -10.29
C ASP A 498 0.33 21.13 -9.37
N PHE A 499 0.93 19.94 -9.46
CA PHE A 499 2.05 19.52 -8.62
C PHE A 499 3.37 19.56 -9.39
N SER A 500 4.39 20.26 -8.89
CA SER A 500 5.70 20.30 -9.54
C SER A 500 6.79 19.57 -8.74
N CYS A 501 7.40 18.58 -9.39
CA CYS A 501 8.55 17.82 -8.88
C CYS A 501 9.88 18.26 -9.50
N SER A 502 9.79 18.99 -10.61
CA SER A 502 10.93 19.40 -11.41
C SER A 502 11.38 20.81 -11.04
N PHE A 503 12.69 21.03 -10.96
CA PHE A 503 13.25 22.39 -10.84
C PHE A 503 12.95 23.25 -12.08
N LEU A 504 12.53 22.62 -13.20
CA LEU A 504 12.16 23.28 -14.44
C LEU A 504 10.70 23.76 -14.46
N GLY A 505 9.90 23.47 -13.43
CA GLY A 505 8.53 23.96 -13.30
C GLY A 505 7.48 23.21 -14.10
N TYR A 506 7.78 22.01 -14.60
CA TYR A 506 6.75 21.11 -15.14
C TYR A 506 5.77 20.72 -14.04
N GLU A 507 4.48 20.72 -14.36
CA GLU A 507 3.41 20.33 -13.46
C GLU A 507 2.83 18.97 -13.88
N VAL A 508 2.42 18.17 -12.89
CA VAL A 508 1.94 16.79 -13.04
C VAL A 508 0.81 16.54 -12.03
N ASP A 509 0.13 15.39 -12.15
CA ASP A 509 -0.98 15.00 -11.27
C ASP A 509 -0.57 14.65 -9.83
N GLY A 510 0.74 14.48 -9.56
CA GLY A 510 1.29 14.20 -8.23
C GLY A 510 2.51 13.27 -8.29
N PRO A 511 3.11 12.87 -7.15
CA PRO A 511 4.11 11.80 -7.15
C PRO A 511 3.50 10.45 -7.48
N SER A 512 4.03 9.78 -8.50
CA SER A 512 3.50 8.51 -8.99
C SER A 512 3.30 7.46 -7.89
N VAL A 513 2.15 6.81 -7.88
CA VAL A 513 1.89 5.63 -7.04
C VAL A 513 1.71 4.35 -7.86
N GLN A 514 1.96 4.45 -9.17
CA GLN A 514 1.91 3.35 -10.13
C GLN A 514 3.00 2.31 -9.86
N SER A 515 2.89 1.16 -10.55
CA SER A 515 3.83 0.06 -10.39
C SER A 515 5.27 0.51 -10.66
N THR A 516 6.28 -0.10 -10.02
CA THR A 516 7.68 0.30 -10.25
C THR A 516 8.08 0.14 -11.71
N LEU A 517 7.59 -0.90 -12.39
CA LEU A 517 7.87 -1.10 -13.81
C LEU A 517 7.27 0.03 -14.66
N THR A 518 6.02 0.40 -14.38
CA THR A 518 5.37 1.53 -15.03
C THR A 518 6.13 2.83 -14.77
N GLN A 519 6.60 3.06 -13.55
CA GLN A 519 7.38 4.26 -13.23
C GLN A 519 8.72 4.29 -13.96
N ASP A 520 9.41 3.15 -14.08
CA ASP A 520 10.66 3.04 -14.84
C ASP A 520 10.43 3.37 -16.33
N GLU A 521 9.29 2.95 -16.90
CA GLU A 521 8.88 3.28 -18.27
C GLU A 521 8.55 4.77 -18.42
N LEU A 522 7.73 5.32 -17.52
CA LEU A 522 7.38 6.75 -17.52
C LEU A 522 8.59 7.67 -17.31
N GLU A 523 9.59 7.25 -16.53
CA GLU A 523 10.84 8.00 -16.38
C GLU A 523 11.64 8.07 -17.68
N ILE A 524 11.56 7.03 -18.53
CA ILE A 524 12.19 7.00 -19.85
C ILE A 524 11.42 7.89 -20.84
N ASP A 525 10.09 7.82 -20.82
CA ASP A 525 9.23 8.55 -21.77
C ASP A 525 9.08 10.04 -21.41
N HIS A 526 9.15 10.38 -20.13
CA HIS A 526 8.99 11.73 -19.60
C HIS A 526 10.20 12.19 -18.75
N PRO A 527 11.43 12.19 -19.28
CA PRO A 527 12.67 12.32 -18.50
C PRO A 527 12.88 13.66 -17.80
N LEU A 528 12.10 14.69 -18.17
CA LEU A 528 12.20 16.05 -17.60
C LEU A 528 11.02 16.43 -16.70
N SER A 529 9.87 15.76 -16.87
CA SER A 529 8.62 16.07 -16.19
C SER A 529 8.15 14.98 -15.24
N PHE A 530 8.60 13.73 -15.40
CA PHE A 530 8.15 12.61 -14.58
C PHE A 530 8.42 12.83 -13.09
N CYS A 531 7.39 12.55 -12.28
CA CYS A 531 7.47 12.60 -10.83
C CYS A 531 7.40 11.20 -10.21
N ALA A 532 8.58 10.63 -9.96
CA ALA A 532 8.69 9.34 -9.29
C ALA A 532 8.13 9.36 -7.86
N GLY A 533 7.53 8.25 -7.43
CA GLY A 533 6.93 8.13 -6.11
C GLY A 533 6.60 6.69 -5.68
N PRO A 534 5.88 6.52 -4.56
CA PRO A 534 5.60 7.55 -3.56
C PRO A 534 6.85 7.89 -2.74
N ALA A 535 6.96 9.14 -2.28
CA ALA A 535 8.08 9.58 -1.44
C ALA A 535 8.25 8.78 -0.14
N ILE A 536 7.14 8.22 0.38
CA ILE A 536 7.12 7.35 1.57
C ILE A 536 6.15 6.20 1.35
N GLY A 537 6.64 4.97 1.42
CA GLY A 537 5.82 3.76 1.34
C GLY A 537 6.07 2.98 0.05
N PRO A 538 5.42 1.82 -0.12
CA PRO A 538 5.43 1.13 -1.40
C PRO A 538 4.46 1.79 -2.38
N PRO A 539 4.63 1.56 -3.69
CA PRO A 539 3.61 1.84 -4.69
C PRO A 539 2.23 1.30 -4.30
N TRP A 540 1.19 1.94 -4.81
CA TRP A 540 -0.19 1.55 -4.57
C TRP A 540 -0.67 0.49 -5.57
N ILE A 541 0.13 0.22 -6.61
CA ILE A 541 -0.04 -0.88 -7.56
C ILE A 541 1.05 -1.94 -7.36
N ILE A 542 0.71 -3.22 -7.55
CA ILE A 542 1.65 -4.34 -7.46
C ILE A 542 2.69 -4.26 -8.59
N SER A 543 3.96 -4.04 -8.24
CA SER A 543 5.08 -4.00 -9.20
C SER A 543 5.40 -5.34 -9.85
N GLY A 544 4.94 -6.43 -9.24
CA GLY A 544 5.20 -7.79 -9.73
C GLY A 544 4.20 -8.27 -10.77
N ASP A 545 3.14 -7.52 -11.06
CA ASP A 545 2.12 -7.91 -12.03
C ASP A 545 2.25 -7.10 -13.33
N THR A 546 1.27 -7.20 -14.25
CA THR A 546 1.12 -6.31 -15.40
C THR A 546 0.84 -4.86 -15.04
N GLY A 547 0.82 -4.49 -13.75
CA GLY A 547 0.60 -3.13 -13.28
C GLY A 547 -0.88 -2.74 -13.14
N ILE A 548 -1.79 -3.71 -12.97
CA ILE A 548 -3.25 -3.46 -12.94
C ILE A 548 -3.85 -3.55 -11.53
N HIS A 549 -3.28 -4.36 -10.65
CA HIS A 549 -3.91 -4.67 -9.37
C HIS A 549 -3.33 -3.83 -8.22
N PRO A 550 -4.17 -3.39 -7.26
CA PRO A 550 -3.70 -2.65 -6.10
C PRO A 550 -2.76 -3.48 -5.24
N SER A 551 -1.70 -2.84 -4.77
CA SER A 551 -0.93 -3.34 -3.66
C SER A 551 -1.79 -3.26 -2.39
N ALA A 552 -1.42 -3.95 -1.32
CA ALA A 552 -2.15 -3.83 -0.07
C ALA A 552 -2.07 -2.41 0.52
N ALA A 553 -1.09 -1.58 0.13
CA ALA A 553 -1.12 -0.16 0.42
C ALA A 553 -2.19 0.59 -0.41
N GLY A 554 -2.34 0.27 -1.70
CA GLY A 554 -3.44 0.78 -2.52
C GLY A 554 -4.82 0.37 -1.99
N TYR A 555 -4.98 -0.91 -1.63
CA TYR A 555 -6.22 -1.39 -0.99
C TYR A 555 -6.52 -0.69 0.33
N LEU A 556 -5.51 -0.28 1.10
CA LEU A 556 -5.72 0.53 2.31
C LEU A 556 -6.34 1.88 1.94
N GLN A 557 -5.84 2.53 0.89
CA GLN A 557 -6.38 3.81 0.43
C GLN A 557 -7.82 3.65 -0.07
N MET A 558 -8.10 2.61 -0.85
CA MET A 558 -9.46 2.28 -1.28
C MET A 558 -10.39 2.04 -0.07
N SER A 559 -9.96 1.21 0.90
CA SER A 559 -10.76 0.93 2.10
C SER A 559 -11.07 2.18 2.93
N SER A 560 -10.20 3.19 2.89
CA SER A 560 -10.38 4.44 3.64
C SER A 560 -11.44 5.37 3.07
N GLN A 561 -11.84 5.16 1.80
CA GLN A 561 -12.95 5.90 1.17
C GLN A 561 -14.32 5.34 1.57
N VAL A 562 -14.35 4.10 2.08
CA VAL A 562 -15.61 3.46 2.46
C VAL A 562 -16.06 4.00 3.82
N PRO A 563 -17.30 4.53 3.93
CA PRO A 563 -17.84 5.02 5.18
C PRO A 563 -17.86 3.98 6.30
N ALA A 564 -18.00 4.44 7.53
CA ALA A 564 -18.17 3.55 8.67
C ALA A 564 -19.51 2.80 8.60
N PRO A 565 -19.61 1.56 9.12
CA PRO A 565 -20.89 0.88 9.21
C PRO A 565 -21.92 1.72 9.99
N GLY A 566 -23.15 1.80 9.50
CA GLY A 566 -24.26 2.51 10.14
C GLY A 566 -24.33 4.01 9.87
N THR A 567 -23.40 4.59 9.10
CA THR A 567 -23.63 5.89 8.42
C THR A 567 -24.55 5.68 7.23
#